data_AF-A0A023FEL4-F1
#
_entry.id   AF-A0A023FEL4-F1
#
_cell.length_a   1.000
_cell.length_b   1.000
_cell.length_c   1.000
_cell.angle_alpha   90.00
_cell.angle_beta   90.00
_cell.angle_gamma   90.00
#
_symmetry.space_group_name_H-M   'P 1'
#
loop_
_entity.id
_entity.type
_entity.pdbx_description
1 polymer ?
#
loop_
_entity_poly.entity_id
_entity_poly.type
_entity_poly.pdbx_seq_one_letter_code
_entity_poly.pdbx_strand_id
1 'polypeptide(L)'
;MPRVVQALVRDMLHRDPAQRPSPAVAATVCQMLLLAPLDLHLLRPAAAEEDARRVLRWLCSLMAQCWPHWGRKSTQQGSQWPELARVLLSRVSLPHVLEALRYIRAHS
;
A
#
# COMPACT_ATOMS: atom_id res chain seq x y z
N MET A 1 13.30 12.73 -0.12
CA MET A 1 12.56 11.57 0.41
C MET A 1 11.15 12.01 0.79
N PRO A 2 10.07 11.33 0.37
CA PRO A 2 8.69 11.78 0.66
C PRO A 2 8.42 11.86 2.17
N ARG A 3 7.64 12.85 2.62
CA ARG A 3 7.36 13.10 4.06
C ARG A 3 6.82 11.87 4.78
N VAL A 4 5.88 11.17 4.14
CA VAL A 4 5.31 9.92 4.64
C VAL A 4 6.39 8.86 4.89
N VAL A 5 7.39 8.74 4.02
CA VAL A 5 8.47 7.74 4.19
C VAL A 5 9.40 8.17 5.34
N GLN A 6 9.68 9.46 5.49
CA GLN A 6 10.47 9.96 6.62
C GLN A 6 9.77 9.68 7.97
N ALA A 7 8.46 9.93 8.03
CA ALA A 7 7.63 9.61 9.19
C ALA A 7 7.66 8.10 9.47
N LEU A 8 7.44 7.27 8.45
CA LEU A 8 7.43 5.83 8.60
C LEU A 8 8.76 5.29 9.12
N VAL A 9 9.89 5.77 8.58
CA VAL A 9 11.22 5.39 9.08
C VAL A 9 11.42 5.81 10.53
N ARG A 10 10.99 7.02 10.91
CA ARG A 10 11.05 7.47 12.30
C ARG A 10 10.21 6.57 13.22
N ASP A 11 9.00 6.23 12.81
CA ASP A 11 8.07 5.42 13.59
C ASP A 11 8.56 3.97 13.73
N MET A 12 9.14 3.40 12.67
CA MET A 12 9.78 2.08 12.69
C MET A 12 10.98 2.01 13.64
N LEU A 13 11.64 3.15 13.88
CA LEU A 13 12.83 3.26 14.74
C LEU A 13 12.49 3.63 16.21
N HIS A 14 11.21 3.60 16.61
CA HIS A 14 10.84 3.82 18.00
C HIS A 14 11.56 2.83 18.94
N ARG A 15 12.07 3.32 20.07
CA ARG A 15 12.79 2.50 21.06
C ARG A 15 11.89 1.40 21.61
N ASP A 16 10.68 1.78 21.99
CA ASP A 16 9.64 0.86 22.43
C ASP A 16 9.00 0.14 21.21
N PRO A 17 9.06 -1.20 21.13
CA PRO A 17 8.46 -1.94 20.02
C PRO A 17 6.93 -1.81 19.96
N ALA A 18 6.25 -1.53 21.08
CA ALA A 18 4.79 -1.36 21.09
C ALA A 18 4.34 -0.07 20.36
N GLN A 19 5.25 0.88 20.16
CA GLN A 19 4.99 2.13 19.46
C GLN A 19 5.31 2.05 17.96
N ARG A 20 5.90 0.93 17.50
CA ARG A 20 6.23 0.74 16.08
C ARG A 20 4.99 0.31 15.31
N PRO A 21 4.84 0.75 14.05
CA PRO A 21 3.81 0.19 13.17
C PRO A 21 4.07 -1.31 12.98
N SER A 22 2.99 -2.08 12.82
CA SER A 22 3.15 -3.50 12.50
C SER A 22 3.90 -3.67 11.17
N PRO A 23 4.72 -4.73 11.00
CA PRO A 23 5.40 -4.99 9.74
C PRO A 23 4.43 -5.08 8.55
N ALA A 24 3.21 -5.58 8.80
CA ALA A 24 2.17 -5.68 7.79
C ALA A 24 1.73 -4.30 7.29
N VAL A 25 1.46 -3.36 8.21
CA VAL A 25 1.03 -1.99 7.91
C VAL A 25 2.17 -1.20 7.28
N ALA A 26 3.38 -1.25 7.82
CA ALA A 26 4.54 -0.53 7.28
C ALA A 26 4.84 -0.94 5.82
N ALA A 27 4.84 -2.25 5.53
CA ALA A 27 5.01 -2.74 4.17
C ALA A 27 3.84 -2.32 3.26
N THR A 28 2.60 -2.28 3.78
CA THR A 28 1.43 -1.83 3.02
C THR A 28 1.51 -0.33 2.69
N VAL A 29 2.00 0.51 3.62
CA VAL A 29 2.26 1.94 3.35
C VAL A 29 3.24 2.10 2.18
N CYS A 30 4.38 1.40 2.20
CA CYS A 30 5.33 1.43 1.10
C CYS A 30 4.72 0.95 -0.22
N GLN A 31 3.97 -0.15 -0.20
CA GLN A 31 3.31 -0.68 -1.38
C GLN A 31 2.25 0.28 -1.94
N MET A 32 1.49 0.96 -1.08
CA MET A 32 0.51 1.96 -1.52
C MET A 32 1.16 3.22 -2.11
N LEU A 33 2.28 3.68 -1.55
CA LEU A 33 3.02 4.82 -2.10
C LEU A 33 3.59 4.55 -3.50
N LEU A 34 3.88 3.28 -3.80
CA LEU A 34 4.37 2.87 -5.11
C LEU A 34 3.22 2.55 -6.07
N LEU A 35 2.25 1.74 -5.64
CA LEU A 35 1.30 1.06 -6.52
C LEU A 35 -0.10 1.70 -6.59
N ALA A 36 -0.47 2.53 -5.61
CA ALA A 36 -1.80 3.12 -5.56
C ALA A 36 -1.88 4.38 -6.45
N PRO A 37 -3.03 4.62 -7.09
CA PRO A 37 -3.20 5.82 -7.89
C PRO A 37 -3.21 7.05 -6.98
N LEU A 38 -2.67 8.18 -7.47
CA LEU A 38 -2.44 9.38 -6.66
C LEU A 38 -3.74 9.97 -6.08
N ASP A 39 -4.84 9.86 -6.81
CA ASP A 39 -6.16 10.30 -6.37
C ASP A 39 -6.60 9.59 -5.08
N LEU A 40 -6.27 8.31 -4.89
CA LEU A 40 -6.62 7.58 -3.66
C LEU A 40 -6.04 8.27 -2.41
N HIS A 41 -4.84 8.84 -2.52
CA HIS A 41 -4.14 9.55 -1.45
C HIS A 41 -4.60 11.00 -1.31
N LEU A 42 -4.83 11.69 -2.42
CA LEU A 42 -5.17 13.12 -2.46
C LEU A 42 -6.64 13.41 -2.17
N LEU A 43 -7.53 12.42 -2.31
CA LEU A 43 -8.94 12.58 -2.01
C LEU A 43 -9.15 12.84 -0.51
N ARG A 44 -10.01 13.82 -0.21
CA ARG A 44 -10.45 14.13 1.15
C ARG A 44 -10.98 12.84 1.82
N PRO A 45 -10.66 12.61 3.11
CA PRO A 45 -11.24 11.52 3.87
C PRO A 45 -12.75 11.49 3.70
N ALA A 46 -13.27 10.34 3.31
CA ALA A 46 -14.70 10.13 3.13
C ALA A 46 -15.25 9.33 4.33
N ALA A 47 -16.55 9.03 4.30
CA ALA A 47 -17.10 8.01 5.19
C ALA A 47 -16.31 6.69 5.01
N ALA A 48 -16.11 5.94 6.10
CA ALA A 48 -15.28 4.74 6.10
C ALA A 48 -15.67 3.73 5.01
N GLU A 49 -16.98 3.62 4.73
CA GLU A 49 -17.52 2.74 3.69
C GLU A 49 -17.10 3.17 2.27
N GLU A 50 -17.01 4.47 2.02
CA GLU A 50 -16.59 5.03 0.75
C GLU A 50 -15.09 4.85 0.52
N ASP A 51 -14.26 5.06 1.54
CA ASP A 51 -12.84 4.73 1.47
C ASP A 51 -12.60 3.23 1.24
N ALA A 52 -13.39 2.36 1.90
CA ALA A 52 -13.34 0.92 1.65
C ALA A 52 -13.70 0.56 0.21
N ARG A 53 -14.77 1.16 -0.36
CA ARG A 53 -15.14 0.98 -1.77
C ARG A 53 -14.03 1.40 -2.73
N ARG A 54 -13.39 2.54 -2.48
CA ARG A 54 -12.29 3.05 -3.31
C ARG A 54 -11.06 2.13 -3.27
N VAL A 55 -10.69 1.70 -2.06
CA VAL A 55 -9.60 0.73 -1.86
C VAL A 55 -9.90 -0.58 -2.59
N LEU A 56 -11.10 -1.14 -2.43
CA LEU A 56 -11.50 -2.39 -3.10
C LEU A 56 -11.46 -2.23 -4.62
N ARG A 57 -11.97 -1.12 -5.16
CA ARG A 57 -11.91 -0.84 -6.60
C ARG A 57 -10.46 -0.80 -7.10
N TRP A 58 -9.58 -0.10 -6.39
CA TRP A 58 -8.15 -0.08 -6.73
C TRP A 58 -7.52 -1.47 -6.68
N LEU A 59 -7.75 -2.25 -5.62
CA LEU A 59 -7.21 -3.61 -5.49
C LEU A 59 -7.68 -4.52 -6.63
N CYS A 60 -8.96 -4.43 -7.03
CA CYS A 60 -9.48 -5.15 -8.19
C CYS A 60 -8.81 -4.71 -9.50
N SER A 61 -8.61 -3.40 -9.70
CA SER A 61 -7.88 -2.89 -10.87
C SER A 61 -6.42 -3.35 -10.89
N LEU A 62 -5.74 -3.35 -9.75
CA LEU A 62 -4.36 -3.83 -9.61
C LEU A 62 -4.27 -5.33 -9.91
N MET A 63 -5.23 -6.12 -9.43
CA MET A 63 -5.32 -7.55 -9.72
C MET A 63 -5.52 -7.80 -11.23
N ALA A 64 -6.43 -7.07 -11.86
CA ALA A 64 -6.67 -7.19 -13.31
C ALA A 64 -5.41 -6.87 -14.14
N GLN A 65 -4.62 -5.89 -13.73
CA GLN A 65 -3.34 -5.55 -14.38
C GLN A 65 -2.27 -6.63 -14.16
N CYS A 66 -2.28 -7.30 -13.01
CA CYS A 66 -1.30 -8.36 -12.70
C CYS A 66 -1.68 -9.72 -13.31
N TRP A 67 -2.97 -9.94 -13.60
CA TRP A 67 -3.49 -11.23 -14.07
C TRP A 67 -2.77 -11.81 -15.30
N PRO A 68 -2.49 -11.05 -16.38
CA PRO A 68 -1.83 -11.58 -17.57
C PRO A 68 -0.40 -12.10 -17.32
N HIS A 69 0.20 -11.68 -16.21
CA HIS A 69 1.56 -12.00 -15.81
C HIS A 69 1.60 -12.96 -14.60
N TRP A 70 0.45 -13.42 -14.12
CA TRP A 70 0.37 -14.32 -12.98
C TRP A 70 0.92 -15.70 -13.36
N GLY A 71 1.90 -16.20 -12.59
CA GLY A 71 2.54 -17.50 -12.84
C GLY A 71 3.64 -17.51 -13.91
N ARG A 72 3.84 -16.42 -14.68
CA ARG A 72 5.03 -16.29 -15.54
C ARG A 72 6.23 -15.87 -14.67
N LYS A 73 7.35 -16.59 -14.77
CA LYS A 73 8.63 -16.11 -14.21
C LYS A 73 8.98 -14.85 -14.99
N SER A 74 9.27 -13.75 -14.28
CA SER A 74 9.71 -12.51 -14.90
C SER A 74 11.02 -12.78 -15.63
N THR A 75 10.96 -13.01 -16.94
CA THR A 75 12.13 -13.18 -17.80
C THR A 75 12.67 -11.83 -18.28
N GLN A 76 11.95 -10.73 -18.02
CA GLN A 76 12.37 -9.39 -18.39
C GLN A 76 12.95 -8.67 -17.17
N GLN A 77 14.25 -8.39 -17.23
CA GLN A 77 15.08 -7.69 -16.24
C GLN A 77 14.64 -6.23 -15.92
N GLY A 78 13.46 -5.78 -16.36
CA GLY A 78 13.09 -4.36 -16.37
C GLY A 78 11.99 -3.92 -15.41
N SER A 79 11.04 -4.80 -15.03
CA SER A 79 9.91 -4.39 -14.19
C SER A 79 9.71 -5.32 -13.00
N GLN A 80 10.22 -4.92 -11.83
CA GLN A 80 9.89 -5.54 -10.52
C GLN A 80 8.47 -5.17 -10.05
N TRP A 81 7.83 -4.25 -10.75
CA TRP A 81 6.49 -3.74 -10.50
C TRP A 81 5.41 -4.83 -10.36
N PRO A 82 5.32 -5.83 -11.27
CA PRO A 82 4.36 -6.93 -11.14
C PRO A 82 4.62 -7.81 -9.92
N GLU A 83 5.88 -7.93 -9.48
CA GLU A 83 6.24 -8.75 -8.32
C GLU A 83 5.81 -8.11 -7.00
N LEU A 84 6.06 -6.81 -6.83
CA LEU A 84 5.61 -6.06 -5.66
C LEU A 84 4.08 -6.05 -5.53
N ALA A 85 3.38 -5.90 -6.66
CA ALA A 85 1.92 -5.98 -6.70
C ALA A 85 1.40 -7.38 -6.35
N ARG A 86 2.05 -8.45 -6.84
CA ARG A 86 1.71 -9.83 -6.47
C ARG A 86 1.90 -10.08 -4.97
N VAL A 87 3.00 -9.60 -4.38
CA VAL A 87 3.27 -9.73 -2.94
C VAL A 87 2.25 -8.97 -2.11
N LEU A 88 1.81 -7.78 -2.55
CA LEU A 88 0.70 -7.07 -1.90
C LEU A 88 -0.57 -7.92 -1.98
N LEU A 89 -0.99 -8.30 -3.18
CA LEU A 89 -2.25 -9.01 -3.44
C LEU A 89 -2.32 -10.39 -2.74
N SER A 90 -1.20 -11.08 -2.54
CA SER A 90 -1.18 -12.39 -1.87
C SER A 90 -1.40 -12.32 -0.36
N ARG A 91 -1.21 -11.15 0.26
CA ARG A 91 -1.31 -10.95 1.72
C ARG A 91 -2.27 -9.83 2.12
N VAL A 92 -2.96 -9.24 1.14
CA VAL A 92 -3.75 -8.03 1.34
C VAL A 92 -4.89 -8.30 2.32
N SER A 93 -5.10 -7.36 3.24
CA SER A 93 -6.22 -7.36 4.17
C SER A 93 -6.79 -5.94 4.22
N LEU A 94 -8.09 -5.82 4.01
CA LEU A 94 -8.76 -4.53 3.90
C LEU A 94 -8.51 -3.62 5.13
N PRO A 95 -8.58 -4.12 6.39
CA PRO A 95 -8.18 -3.35 7.56
C PRO A 95 -6.78 -2.74 7.47
N HIS A 96 -5.76 -3.51 7.07
CA HIS A 96 -4.38 -3.02 6.97
C HIS A 96 -4.23 -1.97 5.86
N VAL A 97 -4.93 -2.13 4.74
CA VAL A 97 -4.89 -1.14 3.65
C VAL A 97 -5.58 0.15 4.05
N LEU A 98 -6.71 0.07 4.76
CA LEU A 98 -7.40 1.25 5.29
C LEU A 98 -6.59 1.96 6.39
N GLU A 99 -5.85 1.21 7.21
CA GLU A 99 -4.92 1.76 8.18
C GLU A 99 -3.74 2.46 7.50
N ALA A 100 -3.13 1.82 6.49
CA ALA A 100 -2.07 2.42 5.69
C ALA A 100 -2.55 3.68 4.96
N LEU A 101 -3.77 3.69 4.40
CA LEU A 101 -4.37 4.87 3.78
C LEU A 101 -4.50 6.04 4.78
N ARG A 102 -5.00 5.75 5.99
CA ARG A 102 -5.10 6.73 7.07
C ARG A 102 -3.72 7.26 7.47
N TYR A 103 -2.73 6.37 7.58
CA TYR A 103 -1.35 6.75 7.89
C TYR A 103 -0.76 7.69 6.83
N ILE A 104 -0.92 7.37 5.55
CA ILE A 104 -0.43 8.19 4.44
C ILE A 104 -1.06 9.57 4.48
N ARG A 105 -2.39 9.65 4.59
CA ARG A 105 -3.11 10.94 4.63
C ARG A 105 -2.75 11.80 5.84
N ALA A 106 -2.42 11.20 6.99
CA ALA A 106 -1.97 11.93 8.18
C ALA A 106 -0.56 12.54 8.03
N HIS A 107 0.26 12.02 7.11
CA HIS A 107 1.67 12.40 6.94
C HIS A 107 1.99 12.94 5.53
N SER A 108 0.97 13.24 4.72
CA SER A 108 1.09 13.80 3.36
C SER A 108 1.28 15.31 3.38
#